data_AF-A0A9W4QR85-F1
#
_entry.id   AF-A0A9W4QR85-F1
#
_cell.length_a   1.000
_cell.length_b   1.000
_cell.length_c   1.000
_cell.angle_alpha   90.00
_cell.angle_beta   90.00
_cell.angle_gamma   90.00
#
_symmetry.space_group_name_H-M   'P 1'
#
loop_
_entity.id
_entity.type
_entity.pdbx_description
1 polymer ?
#
loop_
_entity_poly.entity_id
_entity_poly.type
_entity_poly.pdbx_seq_one_letter_code
_entity_poly.pdbx_strand_id
1 'polypeptide(L)'
;MLLKALAIGLLLALGEIINGNIRVRVLHRLYGQRRAKTLSLLSGIAIIFAITWLALPWVTPTNYLDCFKLGLVWLMIMLSLDIFVGRYLFKYKWHAYSGAS
;
A
#
# COMPACT_ATOMS: atom_id res chain seq x y z
N MET A 1 21.32 -1.54 -6.14
CA MET A 1 20.14 -0.71 -5.82
C MET A 1 18.83 -1.43 -6.06
N LEU A 2 18.64 -2.11 -7.20
CA LEU A 2 17.38 -2.81 -7.52
C LEU A 2 16.98 -3.88 -6.48
N LEU A 3 17.91 -4.72 -6.03
CA LEU A 3 17.62 -5.76 -5.03
C LEU A 3 17.20 -5.18 -3.67
N LYS A 4 17.85 -4.09 -3.23
CA LYS A 4 17.46 -3.35 -2.03
C LYS A 4 16.06 -2.75 -2.19
N ALA A 5 15.77 -2.17 -3.36
CA ALA A 5 14.46 -1.63 -3.68
C ALA A 5 13.35 -2.68 -3.62
N LEU A 6 13.60 -3.87 -4.17
CA LEU A 6 12.68 -5.00 -4.12
C LEU A 6 12.45 -5.49 -2.67
N ALA A 7 13.51 -5.61 -1.89
CA ALA A 7 13.41 -6.01 -0.48
C ALA A 7 12.58 -5.00 0.34
N ILE A 8 12.79 -3.70 0.12
CA ILE A 8 12.00 -2.64 0.76
C ILE A 8 10.56 -2.64 0.25
N GLY A 9 10.35 -2.85 -1.05
CA GLY A 9 9.02 -3.01 -1.64
C GLY A 9 8.24 -4.17 -1.02
N LEU A 10 8.92 -5.28 -0.70
CA LEU A 10 8.32 -6.42 -0.02
C LEU A 10 8.01 -6.12 1.45
N LEU A 11 8.86 -5.36 2.15
CA LEU A 11 8.61 -4.87 3.51
C LEU A 11 7.40 -3.92 3.56
N LEU A 12 7.30 -3.02 2.57
CA LEU A 12 6.15 -2.13 2.36
C LEU A 12 4.86 -2.95 2.19
N ALA A 13 4.88 -3.92 1.28
CA ALA A 13 3.78 -4.84 1.03
C ALA A 13 3.33 -5.58 2.31
N LEU A 14 4.27 -6.13 3.07
CA LEU A 14 3.97 -6.82 4.33
C LEU A 14 3.38 -5.87 5.38
N GLY A 15 3.96 -4.69 5.53
CA GLY A 15 3.47 -3.66 6.46
C GLY A 15 2.04 -3.24 6.13
N GLU A 16 1.72 -3.09 4.85
CA GLU A 16 0.38 -2.72 4.40
C GLU A 16 -0.64 -3.83 4.64
N ILE A 17 -0.30 -5.10 4.38
CA ILE A 17 -1.16 -6.25 4.67
C ILE A 17 -1.44 -6.35 6.17
N ILE A 18 -0.41 -6.24 7.01
CA ILE A 18 -0.55 -6.31 8.48
C ILE A 18 -1.45 -5.17 8.96
N ASN A 19 -1.22 -3.95 8.48
CA ASN A 19 -2.02 -2.79 8.84
C ASN A 19 -3.46 -2.90 8.35
N GLY A 20 -3.68 -3.42 7.13
CA GLY A 20 -4.99 -3.73 6.58
C GLY A 20 -5.75 -4.79 7.41
N ASN A 21 -5.05 -5.79 7.93
CA ASN A 21 -5.66 -6.85 8.75
C ASN A 21 -5.97 -6.39 10.19
N ILE A 22 -5.08 -5.60 10.79
CA ILE A 22 -5.33 -4.93 12.08
C ILE A 22 -6.51 -3.97 11.93
N ARG A 23 -6.58 -3.22 10.82
CA ARG A 23 -7.70 -2.34 10.44
C ARG A 23 -9.02 -3.10 10.39
N VAL A 24 -9.12 -4.26 9.73
CA VAL A 24 -10.38 -5.02 9.65
C VAL A 24 -10.85 -5.47 11.03
N ARG A 25 -9.93 -5.93 11.91
CA ARG A 25 -10.30 -6.43 13.25
C ARG A 25 -10.61 -5.33 14.27
N VAL A 26 -9.85 -4.25 14.28
CA VAL A 26 -9.99 -3.16 15.28
C VAL A 26 -11.10 -2.19 14.87
N LEU A 27 -11.17 -1.85 13.58
CA LEU A 27 -12.03 -0.76 13.11
C LEU A 27 -13.50 -1.20 12.95
N HIS A 28 -13.73 -2.47 12.61
CA HIS A 28 -15.07 -3.06 12.60
C HIS A 28 -15.69 -3.13 14.01
N ARG A 29 -14.85 -3.13 15.07
CA ARG A 29 -15.29 -3.19 16.46
C ARG A 29 -15.52 -1.82 17.11
N LEU A 30 -14.90 -0.74 16.60
CA LEU A 30 -14.84 0.55 17.29
C LEU A 30 -15.46 1.76 16.56
N TYR A 31 -15.60 1.76 15.23
CA TYR A 31 -16.02 2.98 14.51
C TYR A 31 -17.06 2.76 13.40
N GLY A 32 -18.04 3.66 13.32
CA GLY A 32 -18.99 3.73 12.20
C GLY A 32 -18.30 3.97 10.84
N GLN A 33 -18.90 3.38 9.78
CA GLN A 33 -18.38 3.24 8.40
C GLN A 33 -17.58 4.42 7.82
N ARG A 34 -17.94 5.69 8.12
CA ARG A 34 -17.29 6.87 7.50
C ARG A 34 -15.91 7.18 8.08
N ARG A 35 -15.74 7.19 9.41
CA ARG A 35 -14.43 7.50 10.03
C ARG A 35 -13.42 6.37 9.86
N ALA A 36 -13.91 5.15 9.71
CA ALA A 36 -13.12 3.96 9.42
C ALA A 36 -12.32 4.09 8.10
N LYS A 37 -12.86 4.75 7.08
CA LYS A 37 -12.16 4.94 5.80
C LYS A 37 -11.00 5.93 5.92
N THR A 38 -11.25 7.12 6.47
CA THR A 38 -10.23 8.17 6.60
C THR A 38 -9.09 7.75 7.51
N LEU A 39 -9.40 7.19 8.68
CA LEU A 39 -8.37 6.81 9.65
C LEU A 39 -7.40 5.79 9.06
N SER A 40 -7.91 4.92 8.20
CA SER A 40 -7.06 3.90 7.62
C SER A 40 -6.30 4.35 6.38
N LEU A 41 -6.87 5.25 5.57
CA LEU A 41 -6.09 5.99 4.58
C LEU A 41 -4.90 6.67 5.26
N LEU A 42 -5.15 7.36 6.37
CA LEU A 42 -4.12 8.05 7.14
C LEU A 42 -3.06 7.07 7.69
N SER A 43 -3.48 5.91 8.21
CA SER A 43 -2.55 4.88 8.68
C SER A 43 -1.70 4.27 7.56
N GLY A 44 -2.28 4.05 6.38
CA GLY A 44 -1.56 3.52 5.22
C GLY A 44 -0.50 4.50 4.75
N ILE A 45 -0.85 5.78 4.64
CA ILE A 45 0.08 6.86 4.33
C ILE A 45 1.20 6.92 5.36
N ALA A 46 0.87 6.87 6.65
CA ALA A 46 1.87 6.93 7.72
C ALA A 46 2.88 5.76 7.66
N ILE A 47 2.42 4.54 7.37
CA ILE A 47 3.30 3.37 7.24
C ILE A 47 4.18 3.45 6.00
N ILE A 48 3.61 3.80 4.85
CA ILE A 48 4.39 3.99 3.63
C ILE A 48 5.43 5.09 3.86
N PHE A 49 5.04 6.19 4.51
CA PHE A 49 5.96 7.27 4.83
C PHE A 49 7.08 6.83 5.78
N ALA A 50 6.75 6.11 6.86
CA ALA A 50 7.75 5.62 7.82
C ALA A 50 8.75 4.65 7.17
N ILE A 51 8.25 3.71 6.35
CA ILE A 51 9.10 2.72 5.70
C ILE A 51 9.97 3.39 4.63
N THR A 52 9.41 4.29 3.82
CA THR A 52 10.20 5.03 2.81
C THR A 52 11.25 5.92 3.45
N TRP A 53 10.95 6.55 4.60
CA TRP A 53 11.90 7.35 5.38
C TRP A 53 13.08 6.53 5.91
N LEU A 54 12.81 5.35 6.47
CA LEU A 54 13.86 4.44 6.95
C LEU A 54 14.66 3.80 5.81
N ALA A 55 14.02 3.59 4.66
CA ALA A 55 14.63 2.99 3.48
C ALA A 55 15.57 3.94 2.73
N LEU A 56 15.25 5.24 2.69
CA LEU A 56 16.02 6.27 1.99
C LEU A 56 17.53 6.26 2.34
N PRO A 57 17.94 6.32 3.62
CA PRO A 57 19.35 6.31 4.00
C PRO A 57 20.03 4.98 3.70
N TRP A 58 19.27 3.89 3.54
CA TRP A 58 19.82 2.55 3.29
C TRP A 58 20.05 2.24 1.81
N VAL A 59 19.26 2.88 0.95
CA VAL A 59 19.40 2.80 -0.51
C VAL A 59 20.45 3.79 -1.03
N THR A 60 20.70 4.89 -0.30
CA THR A 60 21.69 5.94 -0.64
C THR A 60 21.62 6.34 -2.12
N PRO A 61 20.48 6.87 -2.62
CA PRO A 61 20.34 7.24 -4.02
C PRO A 61 21.31 8.36 -4.38
N THR A 62 22.07 8.17 -5.45
CA THR A 62 23.11 9.11 -5.88
C THR A 62 22.53 10.30 -6.66
N ASN A 63 21.39 10.11 -7.34
CA ASN A 63 20.72 11.15 -8.13
C ASN A 63 19.22 11.21 -7.85
N TYR A 64 18.62 12.39 -8.12
CA TYR A 64 17.16 12.59 -8.07
C TYR A 64 16.39 11.61 -8.97
N LEU A 65 16.98 11.23 -10.11
CA LEU A 65 16.37 10.28 -11.04
C LEU A 65 16.30 8.86 -10.44
N ASP A 66 17.25 8.49 -9.59
CA ASP A 66 17.24 7.20 -8.89
C ASP A 66 16.15 7.16 -7.82
N CYS A 67 15.92 8.27 -7.10
CA CYS A 67 14.76 8.41 -6.20
C CYS A 67 13.43 8.22 -6.94
N PHE A 68 13.28 8.82 -8.13
CA PHE A 68 12.05 8.69 -8.90
C PHE A 68 11.82 7.24 -9.36
N LYS A 69 12.86 6.56 -9.85
CA LYS A 69 12.78 5.14 -10.24
C LYS A 69 12.43 4.24 -9.05
N LEU A 70 13.01 4.50 -7.87
CA LEU A 70 12.70 3.76 -6.64
C LEU A 70 11.24 3.92 -6.24
N GLY A 71 10.74 5.16 -6.22
CA GLY A 71 9.34 5.45 -5.94
C GLY A 71 8.41 4.76 -6.94
N LEU A 72 8.75 4.78 -8.23
CA LEU A 72 7.96 4.13 -9.29
C LEU A 72 7.90 2.60 -9.10
N VAL A 73 9.03 1.96 -8.77
CA VAL A 73 9.07 0.52 -8.49
C VAL A 73 8.20 0.18 -7.29
N TRP A 74 8.30 0.94 -6.19
CA TRP A 74 7.48 0.72 -5.01
C TRP A 74 6.00 0.94 -5.27
N LEU A 75 5.65 1.97 -6.04
CA LEU A 75 4.28 2.22 -6.46
C LEU A 75 3.72 1.05 -7.27
N MET A 76 4.48 0.53 -8.24
CA MET A 76 4.06 -0.62 -9.05
C MET A 76 3.84 -1.87 -8.21
N ILE A 77 4.70 -2.12 -7.22
CA ILE A 77 4.57 -3.26 -6.29
C ILE A 77 3.30 -3.11 -5.45
N MET A 78 3.09 -1.94 -4.83
CA MET A 78 1.92 -1.69 -3.98
C MET A 78 0.63 -1.73 -4.79
N LEU A 79 0.61 -1.16 -6.00
CA LEU A 79 -0.54 -1.23 -6.89
C LEU A 79 -0.87 -2.68 -7.27
N SER A 80 0.15 -3.48 -7.61
CA SER A 80 -0.05 -4.90 -7.92
C SER A 80 -0.60 -5.66 -6.71
N LEU A 81 -0.14 -5.33 -5.51
CA LEU A 81 -0.62 -5.92 -4.27
C LEU A 81 -2.06 -5.53 -3.97
N ASP A 82 -2.43 -4.26 -4.10
CA ASP A 82 -3.80 -3.79 -3.87
C ASP A 82 -4.78 -4.47 -4.84
N ILE A 83 -4.41 -4.60 -6.12
CA ILE A 83 -5.17 -5.35 -7.11
C ILE A 83 -5.28 -6.83 -6.72
N PHE A 84 -4.18 -7.46 -6.32
CA PHE A 84 -4.15 -8.87 -5.93
C PHE A 84 -5.03 -9.12 -4.70
N VAL A 85 -4.90 -8.30 -3.65
CA VAL A 85 -5.70 -8.36 -2.42
C VAL A 85 -7.17 -8.07 -2.72
N GLY A 86 -7.47 -7.01 -3.48
CA GLY A 86 -8.83 -6.68 -3.89
C GLY A 86 -9.52 -7.80 -4.66
N ARG A 87 -8.78 -8.49 -5.54
CA ARG A 87 -9.32 -9.55 -6.40
C ARG A 87 -9.41 -10.90 -5.70
N TYR A 88 -8.38 -11.32 -4.96
CA TYR A 88 -8.33 -12.65 -4.33
C TYR A 88 -8.95 -12.66 -2.92
N LEU A 89 -8.66 -11.66 -2.09
CA LEU A 89 -9.16 -11.61 -0.70
C LEU A 89 -10.59 -11.09 -0.62
N PHE A 90 -10.87 -9.95 -1.27
CA PHE A 90 -12.19 -9.33 -1.20
C PHE A 90 -13.17 -9.83 -2.26
N LYS A 91 -12.70 -10.68 -3.21
CA LYS A 91 -13.49 -11.19 -4.34
C LYS A 91 -14.31 -10.11 -5.02
N TYR A 92 -13.77 -8.90 -5.16
CA TYR A 92 -14.48 -7.81 -5.83
C TYR A 92 -14.80 -8.25 -7.26
N LYS A 93 -16.08 -8.56 -7.50
CA LYS A 93 -16.60 -8.72 -8.86
C LYS A 93 -16.57 -7.33 -9.47
N TRP A 94 -15.75 -7.15 -10.49
CA TRP A 94 -15.78 -5.94 -11.30
C TRP A 94 -17.20 -5.85 -11.86
N HIS A 95 -17.99 -4.94 -11.31
CA HIS A 95 -19.30 -4.65 -11.82
C HIS A 95 -19.03 -3.97 -13.16
N ALA A 96 -19.20 -4.71 -14.26
CA ALA A 96 -19.34 -4.08 -15.55
C ALA A 96 -20.52 -3.13 -15.40
N TYR A 97 -20.30 -1.83 -15.49
CA TYR A 97 -21.38 -0.85 -15.60
C TYR A 97 -22.13 -1.18 -16.88
N SER A 98 -23.10 -2.10 -16.80
CA SER A 98 -24.16 -2.19 -17.79
C SER A 98 -25.07 -1.00 -17.50
N GLY A 99 -24.78 0.12 -18.16
CA GLY A 99 -25.76 1.17 -18.35
C GLY A 99 -26.97 0.55 -19.04
N ALA A 100 -27.95 0.12 -18.25
CA ALA A 100 -29.31 -0.07 -18.69
C ALA A 100 -30.01 1.27 -18.48
N SER A 101 -29.98 2.09 -19.53
CA SER A 101 -30.93 3.16 -19.78
C SER A 101 -31.58 2.88 -21.11
#